data_AF-A0A0V0GZX8-F1
#
_entry.id   AF-A0A0V0GZX8-F1
#
_cell.length_a   1.000
_cell.length_b   1.000
_cell.length_c   1.000
_cell.angle_alpha   90.00
_cell.angle_beta   90.00
_cell.angle_gamma   90.00
#
_symmetry.space_group_name_H-M   'P 1'
#
loop_
_entity.id
_entity.type
_entity.pdbx_description
1 polymer ?
#
loop_
_entity_poly.entity_id
_entity_poly.type
_entity_poly.pdbx_seq_one_letter_code
_entity_poly.pdbx_strand_id
1 'polypeptide(L)'
;MEDSFLEVIQNNWNADFEGDPFSLFHHKLKKVKKALTQWSKMTFKNIFQEIATLEEVIKVHEAQFELIPSANNRAKLHKAQGI
;
A
#
# COMPACT_ATOMS: atom_id res chain seq x y z
N MET A 1 -4.36 -6.21 13.10
CA MET A 1 -4.24 -5.03 12.21
C MET A 1 -4.91 -3.82 12.87
N GLU A 2 -6.12 -3.99 13.41
CA GLU A 2 -6.83 -2.96 14.19
C GLU A 2 -6.07 -2.54 15.47
N ASP A 3 -5.52 -3.48 16.23
CA ASP A 3 -4.75 -3.17 17.45
C ASP A 3 -3.53 -2.28 17.17
N SER A 4 -2.81 -2.56 16.07
CA SER A 4 -1.66 -1.76 15.63
C SER A 4 -2.06 -0.35 15.20
N PHE A 5 -3.26 -0.17 14.62
CA PHE A 5 -3.77 1.14 14.24
C PHE A 5 -4.08 2.00 15.48
N LEU A 6 -4.78 1.42 16.46
CA LEU A 6 -5.13 2.11 17.70
C LEU A 6 -3.89 2.50 18.50
N GLU A 7 -2.89 1.61 18.58
CA GLU A 7 -1.62 1.88 19.23
C GLU A 7 -0.87 3.06 18.59
N VAL A 8 -0.82 3.13 17.25
CA VAL A 8 -0.20 4.26 16.53
C VAL A 8 -0.89 5.58 16.86
N ILE A 9 -2.21 5.60 17.00
CA ILE A 9 -2.95 6.82 17.39
C ILE A 9 -2.59 7.21 18.82
N GLN A 10 -2.68 6.28 19.77
CA GLN A 10 -2.43 6.55 21.19
C GLN A 10 -1.01 7.09 21.42
N ASN A 11 0.00 6.45 20.83
CA ASN A 11 1.41 6.85 20.95
C ASN A 11 1.69 8.22 20.31
N ASN A 12 0.89 8.64 19.33
CA ASN A 12 1.09 9.90 18.61
C ASN A 12 0.11 11.01 19.02
N TRP A 13 -0.84 10.73 19.91
CA TRP A 13 -1.80 11.71 20.43
C TRP A 13 -1.21 12.60 21.52
N ASN A 14 -0.29 12.05 22.32
CA ASN A 14 0.41 12.83 23.34
C ASN A 14 1.41 13.78 22.68
N ALA A 15 1.39 15.05 23.09
CA ALA A 15 2.25 16.09 22.57
C ALA A 15 2.85 16.89 23.74
N ASP A 16 4.17 16.97 23.78
CA ASP A 16 4.93 17.79 24.73
C ASP A 16 4.98 19.24 24.20
N PHE A 17 3.80 19.81 23.96
CA PHE A 17 3.65 21.15 23.41
C PHE A 17 2.69 21.96 24.28
N GLU A 18 3.13 23.14 24.70
CA GLU A 18 2.30 24.11 25.41
C GLU A 18 1.88 25.22 24.45
N GLY A 19 0.59 25.51 24.42
CA GLY A 19 -0.02 26.52 23.56
C GLY A 19 -1.51 26.63 23.82
N ASP A 20 -2.20 27.50 23.09
CA ASP A 20 -3.65 27.59 23.20
C ASP A 20 -4.31 26.24 22.79
N PRO A 21 -5.52 25.94 23.28
CA PRO A 21 -6.17 24.65 23.03
C PRO A 21 -6.31 24.29 21.54
N PHE A 22 -6.52 25.27 20.66
CA PHE A 22 -6.65 25.02 19.22
C PHE A 22 -5.30 24.69 18.58
N SER A 23 -4.24 25.41 18.95
CA SER A 23 -2.88 25.09 18.50
C SER A 23 -2.42 23.72 18.98
N LEU A 24 -2.71 23.38 20.24
CA LEU A 24 -2.41 22.05 20.79
C LEU A 24 -3.17 20.96 20.05
N PHE A 25 -4.47 21.14 19.81
CA PHE A 25 -5.29 20.18 19.08
C PHE A 25 -4.81 19.99 17.63
N HIS A 26 -4.52 21.09 16.93
CA HIS A 26 -3.97 21.04 15.57
C HIS A 26 -2.63 20.32 15.50
N HIS A 27 -1.76 20.54 16.50
CA HIS A 27 -0.49 19.84 16.61
C HIS A 27 -0.69 18.33 16.75
N LYS A 28 -1.59 17.90 17.63
CA LYS A 28 -1.94 16.47 17.82
C LYS A 28 -2.46 15.84 16.53
N LEU A 29 -3.37 16.52 15.82
CA LEU A 29 -3.88 16.05 14.53
C LEU A 29 -2.77 15.90 13.48
N LYS A 30 -1.86 16.88 13.38
CA LYS A 30 -0.72 16.81 12.46
C LYS A 30 0.20 15.63 12.78
N LYS A 31 0.52 15.42 14.06
CA LYS A 31 1.38 14.33 14.53
C LYS A 31 0.76 12.96 14.21
N VAL A 32 -0.50 12.75 14.57
CA VAL A 32 -1.23 11.51 14.26
C VAL A 32 -1.36 11.29 12.76
N LYS A 33 -1.71 12.33 11.97
CA LYS A 33 -1.80 12.21 10.50
C LYS A 33 -0.49 11.72 9.89
N LYS A 34 0.65 12.28 10.33
CA LYS A 34 1.97 11.88 9.83
C LYS A 34 2.26 10.42 10.17
N ALA A 35 2.04 10.02 11.42
CA ALA A 35 2.25 8.65 11.87
C ALA A 35 1.35 7.64 11.12
N LEU A 36 0.07 7.96 10.94
CA LEU A 36 -0.86 7.12 10.18
C LEU A 36 -0.51 7.02 8.70
N THR A 37 -0.01 8.09 8.10
CA THR A 37 0.45 8.07 6.69
C THR A 37 1.61 7.09 6.53
N GLN A 38 2.56 7.12 7.47
CA GLN A 38 3.71 6.21 7.46
C GLN A 38 3.28 4.77 7.77
N TRP A 39 2.44 4.56 8.79
CA TRP A 39 1.90 3.25 9.14
C TRP A 39 1.12 2.64 7.98
N SER A 40 0.19 3.39 7.37
CA SER A 40 -0.57 2.94 6.20
C SER A 40 0.34 2.52 5.05
N LYS A 41 1.38 3.31 4.77
CA LYS A 41 2.39 2.92 3.79
C LYS A 41 3.11 1.65 4.21
N MET A 42 3.57 1.49 5.44
CA MET A 42 4.28 0.27 5.85
C MET A 42 3.38 -0.97 5.84
N THR A 43 2.11 -0.84 6.22
CA THR A 43 1.14 -1.93 6.30
C THR A 43 0.62 -2.34 4.93
N PHE A 44 0.28 -1.38 4.06
CA PHE A 44 -0.44 -1.64 2.80
C PHE A 44 0.41 -1.50 1.54
N LYS A 45 1.64 -0.95 1.59
CA LYS A 45 2.52 -0.79 0.41
C LYS A 45 2.65 -2.07 -0.40
N ASN A 46 2.73 -3.21 0.28
CA ASN A 46 2.86 -4.52 -0.36
C ASN A 46 1.70 -4.81 -1.32
N ILE A 47 0.49 -4.29 -1.08
CA ILE A 47 -0.67 -4.56 -1.93
C ILE A 47 -0.49 -3.90 -3.31
N PHE A 48 -0.06 -2.64 -3.37
CA PHE A 48 0.18 -1.96 -4.65
C PHE A 48 1.43 -2.50 -5.37
N GLN A 49 2.45 -2.92 -4.62
CA GLN A 49 3.64 -3.54 -5.19
C GLN A 49 3.34 -4.94 -5.74
N GLU A 50 2.52 -5.72 -5.05
CA GLU A 50 2.08 -7.06 -5.47
C GLU A 50 1.22 -6.96 -6.74
N ILE A 51 0.26 -6.03 -6.77
CA ILE A 51 -0.52 -5.73 -7.99
C ILE A 51 0.40 -5.32 -9.14
N ALA A 52 1.31 -4.37 -8.94
CA ALA A 52 2.23 -3.93 -10.00
C ALA A 52 3.14 -5.06 -10.50
N THR A 53 3.57 -5.96 -9.61
CA THR A 53 4.38 -7.14 -9.98
C THR A 53 3.57 -8.11 -10.83
N LEU A 54 2.32 -8.38 -10.45
CA LEU A 54 1.41 -9.23 -11.22
C LEU A 54 1.11 -8.63 -12.60
N GLU A 55 0.83 -7.32 -12.66
CA GLU A 55 0.61 -6.60 -13.92
C GLU A 55 1.83 -6.68 -14.85
N GLU A 56 3.04 -6.56 -14.32
CA GLU A 56 4.27 -6.68 -15.11
C GLU A 56 4.46 -8.10 -15.67
N VAL A 57 4.17 -9.12 -14.85
CA VAL A 57 4.20 -10.51 -15.31
C VAL A 57 3.20 -10.75 -16.44
N ILE A 58 1.98 -10.22 -16.33
CA ILE A 58 0.96 -10.33 -17.38
C ILE A 58 1.45 -9.66 -18.67
N LYS A 59 1.96 -8.42 -18.60
CA LYS A 59 2.50 -7.69 -19.77
C LYS A 59 3.58 -8.47 -20.52
N VAL A 60 4.50 -9.10 -19.80
CA VAL A 60 5.56 -9.92 -20.42
C VAL A 60 4.96 -11.11 -21.17
N HIS A 61 3.95 -11.77 -20.60
CA HIS A 61 3.31 -12.91 -21.25
C HIS A 61 2.43 -12.49 -22.44
N GLU A 62 1.78 -11.33 -22.37
CA GLU A 62 1.06 -10.73 -23.50
C GLU A 62 2.00 -10.47 -24.67
N ALA A 63 3.13 -9.77 -24.44
CA ALA A 63 4.12 -9.51 -25.48
C ALA A 63 4.69 -10.81 -26.09
N GLN A 64 4.95 -11.84 -25.27
CA GLN A 64 5.39 -13.14 -25.77
C GLN A 64 4.34 -13.84 -26.64
N PHE A 65 3.06 -13.72 -26.31
CA PHE A 65 1.96 -14.28 -27.07
C PHE A 65 1.72 -13.52 -28.39
N GLU A 66 1.82 -12.19 -28.37
CA GLU A 66 1.74 -11.35 -29.57
C GLU A 66 2.85 -11.67 -30.57
N LEU A 67 4.08 -11.84 -30.08
CA LEU A 67 5.22 -12.21 -30.92
C LEU A 67 5.12 -13.66 -31.43
N ILE A 68 4.66 -14.58 -30.58
CA ILE A 68 4.58 -16.01 -30.87
C ILE A 68 3.25 -16.56 -30.34
N PRO A 69 2.21 -16.66 -31.18
CA PRO A 69 0.87 -17.09 -30.76
C PRO A 69 0.77 -18.62 -30.62
N SER A 70 1.61 -19.19 -29.75
CA SER A 70 1.64 -20.63 -29.47
C SER A 70 0.68 -21.03 -28.34
N ALA A 71 0.24 -22.29 -28.33
CA ALA A 71 -0.56 -22.85 -27.25
C ALA A 71 0.14 -22.75 -25.88
N ASN A 72 1.47 -22.87 -25.86
CA ASN A 72 2.27 -22.73 -24.64
C ASN A 72 2.26 -21.28 -24.11
N ASN A 73 2.46 -20.28 -24.97
CA ASN A 73 2.43 -18.87 -24.55
C ASN A 73 1.02 -18.46 -24.11
N ARG A 74 -0.02 -18.96 -24.79
CA ARG A 74 -1.41 -18.79 -24.37
C ARG A 74 -1.66 -19.37 -22.97
N ALA A 75 -1.22 -20.61 -22.72
CA ALA A 75 -1.40 -21.25 -21.40
C ALA A 75 -0.68 -20.50 -20.27
N LYS A 76 0.53 -19.97 -20.53
CA LYS A 76 1.26 -19.15 -19.57
C LYS A 76 0.55 -17.82 -19.27
N LEU A 77 0.01 -17.16 -20.30
CA LEU A 77 -0.77 -15.94 -20.13
C LEU A 77 -2.03 -16.16 -19.29
N HIS A 78 -2.83 -17.19 -19.60
CA HIS A 78 -4.02 -17.55 -18.82
C HIS A 78 -3.69 -17.82 -17.35
N LYS A 79 -2.62 -18.60 -17.10
CA LYS A 79 -2.15 -18.86 -15.74
C LYS A 79 -1.77 -17.57 -14.99
N ALA A 80 -1.14 -16.61 -15.66
CA ALA A 80 -0.78 -15.32 -15.06
C ALA A 80 -2.00 -14.42 -14.79
N GLN A 81 -3.05 -14.52 -15.62
CA GLN A 81 -4.31 -13.80 -15.45
C GLN A 81 -5.25 -14.45 -14.43
N GLY A 82 -4.95 -15.67 -13.97
CA GLY A 82 -5.82 -16.45 -13.07
C GLY A 82 -7.05 -17.03 -13.77
N ILE A 83 -6.95 -17.28 -15.08
CA ILE A 83 -8.01 -17.78 -15.96
C ILE A 83 -7.67 -19.20 -16.45
#